data_AF-A0A8J6C392-F1
#
_entry.id   AF-A0A8J6C392-F1
#
_cell.length_a   1.000
_cell.length_b   1.000
_cell.length_c   1.000
_cell.angle_alpha   90.00
_cell.angle_beta   90.00
_cell.angle_gamma   90.00
#
_symmetry.space_group_name_H-M   'P 1'
#
loop_
_entity.id
_entity.type
_entity.pdbx_description
1 polymer ?
#
loop_
_entity_poly.entity_id
_entity_poly.type
_entity_poly.pdbx_seq_one_letter_code
_entity_poly.pdbx_strand_id
1 'polypeptide(L)'
;MAFVRTRSNASSGMGVAPDIRDTFLELQMKKAFRYVIFKIEEKQKQVVVEKTGATTESYDDFLASLPENDCRYALYDFDFVTGENVQKSKIFFIAW
;
A
#
# COMPACT_ATOMS: atom_id res chain seq x y z
N MET A 1 -10.87 37.13 -10.28
CA MET A 1 -9.63 36.35 -10.17
C MET A 1 -10.02 34.88 -10.18
N ALA A 2 -9.90 34.21 -11.33
CA ALA A 2 -10.38 32.83 -11.50
C ALA A 2 -9.35 31.88 -10.88
N PHE A 3 -9.76 31.14 -9.85
CA PHE A 3 -8.96 30.07 -9.27
C PHE A 3 -8.97 28.91 -10.27
N VAL A 4 -7.85 28.73 -10.99
CA VAL A 4 -7.64 27.54 -11.81
C VAL A 4 -7.46 26.37 -10.85
N ARG A 5 -8.57 25.66 -10.55
CA ARG A 5 -8.49 24.32 -9.96
C ARG A 5 -7.91 23.42 -11.04
N THR A 6 -6.64 23.05 -10.90
CA THR A 6 -6.03 21.96 -11.66
C THR A 6 -6.95 20.75 -11.52
N ARG A 7 -7.51 20.26 -12.64
CA ARG A 7 -8.28 19.00 -12.62
C ARG A 7 -7.30 17.90 -12.22
N SER A 8 -7.64 17.14 -11.19
CA SER A 8 -7.01 15.86 -10.92
C SER A 8 -7.19 14.98 -12.15
N ASN A 9 -6.11 14.52 -12.78
CA ASN A 9 -6.14 13.73 -14.01
C ASN A 9 -6.68 12.28 -13.85
N ALA A 10 -7.24 11.93 -12.71
CA ALA A 10 -7.87 10.62 -12.49
C ALA A 10 -9.39 10.77 -12.46
N SER A 11 -10.03 10.61 -13.63
CA SER A 11 -11.49 10.67 -13.81
C SER A 11 -12.15 9.29 -13.85
N SER A 12 -11.46 8.22 -13.45
CA SER A 12 -11.91 6.83 -13.67
C SER A 12 -13.03 6.36 -12.74
N GLY A 13 -13.36 7.11 -11.68
CA GLY A 13 -14.40 6.72 -10.73
C GLY A 13 -14.06 5.41 -10.01
N MET A 14 -12.79 5.23 -9.68
CA MET A 14 -12.28 4.03 -9.01
C MET A 14 -12.81 3.95 -7.57
N GLY A 15 -13.57 2.91 -7.27
CA GLY A 15 -13.97 2.54 -5.93
C GLY A 15 -12.81 1.94 -5.12
N VAL A 16 -12.99 1.90 -3.81
CA VAL A 16 -12.06 1.24 -2.87
C VAL A 16 -12.88 0.17 -2.18
N ALA A 17 -12.43 -1.09 -2.23
CA ALA A 17 -13.09 -2.16 -1.49
C ALA A 17 -13.15 -1.81 0.02
N PRO A 18 -14.25 -2.15 0.72
CA PRO A 18 -14.42 -1.81 2.13
C PRO A 18 -13.28 -2.35 3.01
N ASP A 19 -12.79 -3.54 2.68
CA ASP A 19 -11.77 -4.28 3.42
C ASP A 19 -10.38 -3.61 3.41
N ILE A 20 -10.14 -2.65 2.50
CA ILE A 20 -8.87 -1.90 2.42
C ILE A 20 -8.68 -1.03 3.66
N ARG A 21 -9.77 -0.45 4.19
CA ARG A 21 -9.67 0.38 5.39
C ARG A 21 -9.30 -0.44 6.60
N ASP A 22 -9.92 -1.61 6.75
CA ASP A 22 -9.66 -2.49 7.87
C ASP A 22 -8.23 -3.04 7.81
N THR A 23 -7.78 -3.52 6.65
CA THR A 23 -6.39 -3.97 6.47
C THR A 23 -5.37 -2.87 6.70
N PHE A 24 -5.66 -1.62 6.29
CA PHE A 24 -4.82 -0.47 6.61
C PHE A 24 -4.73 -0.21 8.12
N LEU A 25 -5.86 -0.24 8.83
CA LEU A 25 -5.90 -0.06 10.28
C LEU A 25 -5.15 -1.18 11.00
N GLU A 26 -5.24 -2.42 10.51
CA GLU A 26 -4.49 -3.54 11.08
C GLU A 26 -2.98 -3.42 10.86
N LEU A 27 -2.54 -2.95 9.69
CA LEU A 27 -1.13 -2.64 9.47
C LEU A 27 -0.67 -1.48 10.36
N GLN A 28 -1.40 -0.36 10.38
CA GLN A 28 -0.98 0.84 11.09
C GLN A 28 -1.02 0.69 12.62
N MET A 29 -2.08 0.10 13.18
CA MET A 29 -2.30 0.04 14.62
C MET A 29 -1.73 -1.23 15.24
N LYS A 30 -1.96 -2.39 14.60
CA LYS A 30 -1.57 -3.68 15.16
C LYS A 30 -0.18 -4.13 14.69
N LYS A 31 0.38 -3.48 13.66
CA LYS A 31 1.58 -3.95 12.94
C LYS A 31 1.48 -5.44 12.58
N ALA A 32 0.27 -5.85 12.18
CA ALA A 32 -0.04 -7.25 11.92
C ALA A 32 0.61 -7.77 10.63
N PHE A 33 0.97 -6.87 9.72
CA PHE A 33 1.51 -7.17 8.40
C PHE A 33 2.79 -6.39 8.14
N ARG A 34 3.77 -7.01 7.49
CA ARG A 34 4.98 -6.32 6.99
C ARG A 34 4.63 -5.43 5.81
N TYR A 35 3.79 -5.94 4.93
CA TYR A 35 3.36 -5.25 3.73
C TYR A 35 1.93 -5.65 3.33
N VAL A 36 1.27 -4.80 2.57
CA VAL A 36 -0.02 -5.09 1.93
C VAL A 36 0.06 -4.64 0.49
N ILE A 37 -0.27 -5.54 -0.44
CA ILE A 37 -0.31 -5.27 -1.88
C ILE A 37 -1.77 -5.14 -2.30
N PHE A 38 -2.03 -4.09 -3.06
CA PHE A 38 -3.30 -3.75 -3.65
C PHE A 38 -3.20 -3.80 -5.17
N LYS A 39 -4.26 -4.32 -5.78
CA LYS A 39 -4.42 -4.35 -7.22
C LYS A 39 -5.63 -3.55 -7.64
N ILE A 40 -5.56 -2.96 -8.82
CA ILE A 40 -6.70 -2.33 -9.46
C ILE A 40 -7.43 -3.39 -10.29
N GLU A 41 -8.67 -3.71 -9.92
CA GLU A 41 -9.55 -4.48 -10.79
C GLU A 41 -10.31 -3.53 -11.71
N GLU A 42 -9.84 -3.40 -12.96
CA GLU A 42 -10.43 -2.50 -13.95
C GLU A 42 -11.89 -2.88 -14.29
N LYS A 43 -12.20 -4.18 -14.34
CA LYS A 43 -13.55 -4.68 -14.63
C LYS A 43 -14.59 -4.20 -13.62
N GLN A 44 -14.21 -4.20 -12.35
CA GLN A 44 -15.06 -3.79 -11.23
C GLN A 44 -14.82 -2.32 -10.85
N LYS A 45 -13.87 -1.64 -11.53
CA LYS A 45 -13.39 -0.30 -11.22
C LYS A 45 -13.13 -0.11 -9.74
N GLN A 46 -12.48 -1.09 -9.10
CA GLN A 46 -12.22 -1.03 -7.67
C GLN A 46 -10.81 -1.46 -7.33
N VAL A 47 -10.24 -0.84 -6.31
CA VAL A 47 -9.00 -1.31 -5.68
C VAL A 47 -9.37 -2.42 -4.71
N VAL A 48 -8.65 -3.54 -4.77
CA VAL A 48 -8.82 -4.67 -3.84
C VAL A 48 -7.47 -5.06 -3.25
N VAL A 49 -7.51 -5.73 -2.09
CA VAL A 49 -6.33 -6.35 -1.49
C VAL A 49 -5.99 -7.58 -2.31
N GLU A 50 -4.74 -7.67 -2.76
CA GLU A 50 -4.22 -8.86 -3.42
C GLU A 50 -3.55 -9.80 -2.43
N LYS A 51 -2.63 -9.26 -1.63
CA LYS A 51 -1.81 -10.04 -0.71
C LYS A 51 -1.50 -9.23 0.54
N THR A 52 -1.58 -9.88 1.69
CA THR A 52 -1.07 -9.37 2.96
C THR A 52 0.17 -10.18 3.32
N GLY A 53 1.29 -9.51 3.53
CA GLY A 53 2.55 -10.12 3.94
C GLY A 53 2.63 -10.22 5.46
N ALA A 54 2.93 -11.40 5.99
CA ALA A 54 3.14 -11.58 7.42
C ALA A 54 4.38 -10.79 7.91
N THR A 55 4.45 -10.47 9.21
CA THR A 55 5.60 -9.76 9.81
C THR A 55 6.93 -10.51 9.68
N THR A 56 6.87 -11.82 9.45
CA THR A 56 8.01 -12.72 9.23
C THR A 56 8.50 -12.75 7.78
N GLU A 57 7.73 -12.22 6.82
CA GLU A 57 8.14 -12.17 5.43
C GLU A 57 9.23 -11.12 5.20
N SER A 58 10.13 -11.43 4.29
CA SER A 58 11.27 -10.60 3.96
C SER A 58 10.94 -9.59 2.85
N TYR A 59 11.86 -8.65 2.61
CA TYR A 59 11.74 -7.72 1.49
C TYR A 59 11.80 -8.42 0.13
N ASP A 60 12.54 -9.53 0.02
CA ASP A 60 12.61 -10.32 -1.21
C ASP A 60 11.28 -11.01 -1.50
N ASP A 61 10.56 -11.49 -0.47
CA ASP A 61 9.21 -12.05 -0.62
C ASP A 61 8.20 -10.98 -1.09
N PHE A 62 8.38 -9.75 -0.61
CA PHE A 62 7.59 -8.61 -1.07
C PHE A 62 7.86 -8.30 -2.54
N LEU A 63 9.12 -8.22 -2.97
CA LEU A 63 9.48 -7.99 -4.37
C LEU A 63 9.02 -9.13 -5.28
N ALA A 64 9.13 -10.39 -4.84
CA ALA A 64 8.62 -11.54 -5.59
C ALA A 64 7.09 -11.50 -5.78
N SER A 65 6.39 -10.74 -4.94
CA SER A 65 4.95 -10.53 -5.03
C SER A 65 4.56 -9.36 -5.94
N LEU A 66 5.53 -8.60 -6.45
CA LEU A 66 5.32 -7.47 -7.37
C LEU A 66 5.69 -7.87 -8.81
N PRO A 67 4.71 -7.95 -9.73
CA PRO A 67 4.98 -8.32 -11.12
C PRO A 67 5.66 -7.17 -11.89
N GLU A 68 6.67 -7.45 -12.72
CA GLU A 68 7.34 -6.42 -13.54
C GLU A 68 6.46 -5.82 -14.65
N ASN A 69 5.44 -6.57 -15.10
CA ASN A 69 4.62 -6.21 -16.26
C ASN A 69 3.28 -5.56 -15.89
N ASP A 70 2.99 -5.38 -14.60
CA ASP A 70 1.70 -4.90 -14.13
C ASP A 70 1.87 -4.00 -12.90
N CYS A 71 1.06 -2.95 -12.82
CA CYS A 71 1.21 -1.96 -11.76
C CYS A 71 0.47 -2.38 -10.50
N ARG A 72 1.09 -2.11 -9.34
CA ARG A 72 0.51 -2.42 -8.02
C ARG A 72 0.73 -1.29 -7.06
N TYR A 73 -0.22 -1.11 -6.15
CA TYR A 73 0.01 -0.25 -4.99
C TYR A 73 0.39 -1.12 -3.82
N ALA A 74 1.35 -0.69 -3.02
CA ALA A 74 1.70 -1.40 -1.82
C ALA A 74 1.90 -0.45 -0.64
N LEU A 75 1.59 -0.95 0.54
CA LEU A 75 2.01 -0.36 1.80
C LEU A 75 3.06 -1.27 2.41
N TYR A 76 4.15 -0.69 2.87
CA TYR A 76 5.26 -1.43 3.48
C TYR A 76 5.64 -0.77 4.81
N ASP A 77 5.55 -1.49 5.92
CA ASP A 77 6.02 -1.02 7.23
C ASP A 77 7.51 -1.34 7.38
N PHE A 78 8.34 -0.32 7.14
CA PHE A 78 9.79 -0.43 7.26
C PHE A 78 10.20 -0.12 8.71
N ASP A 79 10.67 -1.15 9.41
CA ASP A 79 11.30 -1.03 10.71
C ASP A 79 12.80 -0.73 10.57
N PHE A 80 13.26 0.26 11.33
CA PHE A 80 14.67 0.63 11.37
C PHE A 80 15.07 1.02 12.79
N VAL A 81 16.35 0.81 13.09
CA VAL A 81 16.94 1.19 14.37
C VAL A 81 17.74 2.47 14.15
N THR A 82 17.48 3.50 14.95
CA THR A 82 18.27 4.75 14.90
C THR A 82 19.64 4.53 15.54
N GLY A 83 20.58 5.46 15.32
CA GLY A 83 21.90 5.40 15.97
C GLY A 83 21.86 5.42 17.51
N GLU A 84 20.73 5.81 18.09
CA GLU A 84 20.47 5.78 19.54
C GLU A 84 19.92 4.42 20.02
N ASN A 85 19.93 3.40 19.16
CA ASN A 85 19.37 2.08 19.41
C ASN A 85 17.85 2.09 19.71
N VAL A 86 17.13 3.07 19.16
CA VAL A 86 15.67 3.18 19.28
C VAL A 86 15.03 2.59 18.02
N GLN A 87 14.18 1.58 18.21
CA GLN A 87 13.41 0.99 17.12
C GLN A 87 12.27 1.92 16.72
N LYS A 88 12.27 2.31 15.44
CA LYS A 88 11.20 3.09 14.81
C LYS A 88 10.67 2.30 13.63
N SER A 89 9.46 2.62 13.19
CA SER A 89 8.96 2.13 11.91
C SER A 89 8.29 3.25 11.14
N LYS A 90 8.30 3.12 9.81
CA LYS A 90 7.69 4.07 8.91
C LYS A 90 6.98 3.32 7.80
N ILE A 91 5.72 3.66 7.61
CA ILE A 91 4.90 3.12 6.54
C ILE A 91 5.25 3.86 5.25
N PHE A 92 5.64 3.10 4.23
CA PHE A 92 5.87 3.59 2.88
C PHE A 92 4.68 3.19 1.99
N PHE A 93 4.18 4.16 1.23
CA PHE A 93 3.27 3.90 0.13
C PHE A 93 4.08 3.83 -1.16
N ILE A 94 3.97 2.71 -1.85
CA ILE A 94 4.73 2.37 -3.05
C ILE A 94 3.73 2.24 -4.20
N ALA A 95 4.00 2.96 -5.28
CA ALA A 95 3.36 2.75 -6.57
C ALA A 95 4.40 2.05 -7.46
N TRP A 96 4.19 0.75 -7.67
CA TRP A 96 5.03 -0.13 -8.48
C TRP A 96 4.54 -0.11 -9.93
#